data_AF-A0A162FP06-F1
#
_entry.id   AF-A0A162FP06-F1
#
_cell.length_a   1.000
_cell.length_b   1.000
_cell.length_c   1.000
_cell.angle_alpha   90.00
_cell.angle_beta   90.00
_cell.angle_gamma   90.00
#
_symmetry.space_group_name_H-M   'P 1'
#
loop_
_entity.id
_entity.type
_entity.pdbx_description
1 polymer ?
#
loop_
_entity_poly.entity_id
_entity_poly.type
_entity_poly.pdbx_seq_one_letter_code
_entity_poly.pdbx_strand_id
1 'polypeptide(L)'
;MKVEYDMEKEKRNLKKKTEKILKKYPNVDGLESVLEKILTLVDSKPFNILTKNLVNYILKFNEIHPEEDIDIESLWEEFPILKDAFVLDMTKGTSRSIFNRTSDTITYTQFGNFLSFNIGILSIKEKDPLYSRERIYNLPNKVMVLLDEFDKDVSLDTVDVDFFRSLDAVEWNKDAKKLFKKIVPIFLDIADLIIATLFSDILSDMFATYRTTLTVLVTCSAVKNNRRIMEYEDVICAFKTFFKLIDADINDLI
;
A
#
# COMPACT_ATOMS: atom_id res chain seq x y z
N MET A 1 -9.83 -33.16 -5.98
CA MET A 1 -8.42 -33.45 -6.30
C MET A 1 -7.58 -32.39 -5.60
N LYS A 2 -6.89 -32.72 -4.49
CA LYS A 2 -5.97 -31.77 -3.86
C LYS A 2 -4.79 -31.60 -4.81
N VAL A 3 -4.67 -30.43 -5.43
CA VAL A 3 -3.46 -30.07 -6.16
C VAL A 3 -2.36 -29.97 -5.11
N GLU A 4 -1.42 -30.90 -5.12
CA GLU A 4 -0.26 -30.85 -4.24
C GLU A 4 0.65 -29.75 -4.78
N TYR A 5 0.65 -28.61 -4.09
CA TYR A 5 1.35 -27.41 -4.53
C TYR A 5 2.85 -27.59 -4.26
N ASP A 6 3.65 -27.75 -5.31
CA ASP A 6 5.11 -27.85 -5.19
C ASP A 6 5.70 -26.46 -4.90
N MET A 7 5.68 -26.10 -3.61
CA MET A 7 6.20 -24.84 -3.09
C MET A 7 7.65 -24.58 -3.52
N GLU A 8 8.47 -25.63 -3.59
CA GLU A 8 9.87 -25.51 -4.00
C GLU A 8 10.00 -25.17 -5.48
N LYS A 9 9.16 -25.75 -6.34
CA LYS A 9 9.10 -25.39 -7.76
C LYS A 9 8.67 -23.95 -7.94
N GLU A 10 7.68 -23.47 -7.19
CA GLU A 10 7.22 -22.08 -7.33
C GLU A 10 8.23 -21.07 -6.78
N LYS A 11 8.87 -21.35 -5.63
CA LYS A 11 10.02 -20.54 -5.15
C LYS A 11 11.11 -20.44 -6.23
N ARG A 12 11.46 -21.55 -6.91
CA ARG A 12 12.41 -21.55 -8.03
C ARG A 12 11.93 -20.74 -9.24
N ASN A 13 10.65 -20.79 -9.57
CA ASN A 13 10.07 -20.00 -10.68
C ASN A 13 10.13 -18.51 -10.39
N LEU A 14 9.78 -18.10 -9.16
CA LEU A 14 9.85 -16.70 -8.73
C LEU A 14 11.29 -16.19 -8.75
N LYS A 15 12.27 -16.98 -8.27
CA LYS A 15 13.69 -16.64 -8.37
C LYS A 15 14.16 -16.42 -9.81
N LYS A 16 13.73 -17.25 -10.76
CA LYS A 16 14.03 -17.03 -12.18
C LYS A 16 13.40 -15.74 -12.73
N LYS A 17 12.20 -15.36 -12.25
CA LYS A 17 11.56 -14.10 -12.62
C LYS A 17 12.35 -12.90 -12.08
N THR A 18 12.81 -12.94 -10.82
CA THR A 18 13.62 -11.86 -10.22
C THR A 18 14.97 -11.70 -10.91
N GLU A 19 15.69 -12.79 -11.21
CA GLU A 19 16.96 -12.76 -11.96
C GLU A 19 16.81 -12.10 -13.35
N LYS A 20 15.68 -12.35 -14.03
CA LYS A 20 15.38 -11.68 -15.32
C LYS A 20 15.14 -10.18 -15.17
N ILE A 21 14.54 -9.75 -14.05
CA ILE A 21 14.34 -8.33 -13.76
C ILE A 21 15.71 -7.68 -13.51
N LEU A 22 16.56 -8.27 -12.67
CA LEU A 22 17.90 -7.73 -12.38
C LEU A 22 18.76 -7.57 -13.62
N LYS A 23 18.77 -8.57 -14.51
CA LYS A 23 19.48 -8.47 -15.79
C LYS A 23 18.97 -7.34 -16.68
N LYS A 24 17.68 -7.01 -16.60
CA LYS A 24 17.06 -5.95 -17.41
C LYS A 24 17.27 -4.56 -16.80
N TYR A 25 17.38 -4.47 -15.49
CA TYR A 25 17.50 -3.22 -14.74
C TYR A 25 18.76 -3.24 -13.84
N PRO A 26 19.97 -3.42 -14.42
CA PRO A 26 21.19 -3.65 -13.63
C PRO A 26 21.64 -2.45 -12.81
N ASN A 27 21.19 -1.24 -13.17
CA ASN A 27 21.63 0.01 -12.57
C ASN A 27 20.57 0.65 -11.66
N VAL A 28 19.55 -0.10 -11.23
CA VAL A 28 18.52 0.42 -10.30
C VAL A 28 18.95 0.12 -8.88
N ASP A 29 19.36 1.15 -8.17
CA ASP A 29 19.84 1.05 -6.79
C ASP A 29 18.79 0.46 -5.85
N GLY A 30 19.19 -0.53 -5.06
CA GLY A 30 18.31 -1.20 -4.09
C GLY A 30 17.31 -2.21 -4.67
N LEU A 31 17.26 -2.38 -6.01
CA LEU A 31 16.36 -3.35 -6.65
C LEU A 31 16.62 -4.80 -6.23
N GLU A 32 17.90 -5.18 -6.13
CA GLU A 32 18.29 -6.53 -5.68
C GLU A 32 17.75 -6.82 -4.28
N SER A 33 18.00 -5.94 -3.32
CA SER A 33 17.49 -6.06 -1.96
C SER A 33 15.95 -6.15 -1.90
N VAL A 34 15.24 -5.35 -2.72
CA VAL A 34 13.77 -5.43 -2.80
C VAL A 34 13.31 -6.79 -3.31
N LEU A 35 13.90 -7.29 -4.40
CA LEU A 35 13.51 -8.57 -4.98
C LEU A 35 13.85 -9.75 -4.06
N GLU A 36 14.99 -9.70 -3.37
CA GLU A 36 15.36 -10.69 -2.36
C GLU A 36 14.36 -10.69 -1.20
N LYS A 37 14.02 -9.52 -0.66
CA LYS A 37 13.04 -9.40 0.43
C LYS A 37 11.68 -9.95 0.02
N ILE A 38 11.20 -9.69 -1.21
CA ILE A 38 9.96 -10.28 -1.75
C ILE A 38 10.00 -11.81 -1.67
N LEU A 39 11.09 -12.44 -2.11
CA LEU A 39 11.22 -13.90 -2.11
C LEU A 39 11.18 -14.50 -0.69
N THR A 40 11.62 -13.74 0.32
CA THR A 40 11.58 -14.17 1.73
C THR A 40 10.23 -13.95 2.42
N LEU A 41 9.31 -13.19 1.83
CA LEU A 41 8.02 -12.85 2.46
C LEU A 41 7.14 -14.07 2.73
N VAL A 42 7.26 -15.12 1.92
CA VAL A 42 6.54 -16.40 2.14
C VAL A 42 6.86 -17.02 3.50
N ASP A 43 8.06 -16.76 4.02
CA ASP A 43 8.53 -17.26 5.31
C ASP A 43 8.32 -16.21 6.44
N SER A 44 7.82 -15.00 6.12
CA SER A 44 7.54 -13.94 7.09
C SER A 44 6.23 -14.18 7.84
N LYS A 45 6.33 -14.43 9.15
CA LYS A 45 5.17 -14.60 10.03
C LYS A 45 4.19 -13.40 10.01
N PRO A 46 4.63 -12.13 10.19
CA PRO A 46 3.69 -10.99 10.16
C PRO A 46 3.02 -10.83 8.80
N PHE A 47 3.77 -10.99 7.69
CA PHE A 47 3.19 -10.94 6.35
C PHE A 47 2.15 -12.04 6.11
N ASN A 48 2.45 -13.26 6.57
CA ASN A 48 1.54 -14.40 6.48
C ASN A 48 0.24 -14.17 7.26
N ILE A 49 0.32 -13.62 8.48
CA ILE A 49 -0.85 -13.30 9.30
C ILE A 49 -1.68 -12.21 8.62
N LEU A 50 -1.05 -11.12 8.19
CA LEU A 50 -1.73 -10.03 7.48
C LEU A 50 -2.45 -10.55 6.24
N THR A 51 -1.73 -11.24 5.36
CA THR A 51 -2.26 -11.72 4.07
C THR A 51 -3.47 -12.64 4.26
N LYS A 52 -3.47 -13.48 5.30
CA LYS A 52 -4.59 -14.39 5.58
C LYS A 52 -5.80 -13.70 6.21
N ASN A 53 -5.62 -12.58 6.89
CA ASN A 53 -6.65 -11.99 7.76
C ASN A 53 -7.05 -10.56 7.38
N LEU A 54 -6.38 -9.92 6.42
CA LEU A 54 -6.59 -8.51 6.07
C LEU A 54 -8.07 -8.17 5.86
N VAL A 55 -8.77 -8.96 5.04
CA VAL A 55 -10.21 -8.73 4.78
C VAL A 55 -11.04 -8.89 6.05
N ASN A 56 -10.74 -9.88 6.89
CA ASN A 56 -11.45 -10.07 8.17
C ASN A 56 -11.20 -8.90 9.14
N TYR A 57 -9.99 -8.33 9.16
CA TYR A 57 -9.70 -7.15 9.97
C TYR A 57 -10.52 -5.94 9.51
N ILE A 58 -10.65 -5.74 8.21
CA ILE A 58 -11.47 -4.65 7.64
C ILE A 58 -12.94 -4.86 7.97
N LEU A 59 -13.47 -6.07 7.78
CA LEU A 59 -14.87 -6.38 8.11
C LEU A 59 -15.18 -6.13 9.60
N LYS A 60 -14.30 -6.61 10.49
CA LYS A 60 -14.44 -6.39 11.93
C LYS A 60 -14.37 -4.91 12.31
N PHE A 61 -13.49 -4.14 11.65
CA PHE A 61 -13.44 -2.70 11.85
C PHE A 61 -14.76 -2.03 11.49
N ASN A 62 -15.33 -2.37 10.33
CA ASN A 62 -16.61 -1.85 9.87
C ASN A 62 -17.79 -2.29 10.76
N GLU A 63 -17.74 -3.48 11.37
CA GLU A 63 -18.74 -3.93 12.35
C GLU A 63 -18.70 -3.11 13.65
N ILE A 64 -17.51 -2.68 14.08
CA ILE A 64 -17.33 -1.87 15.30
C ILE A 64 -17.61 -0.38 15.03
N HIS A 65 -17.36 0.07 13.80
CA HIS A 65 -17.56 1.44 13.33
C HIS A 65 -18.48 1.47 12.11
N PRO A 66 -19.77 1.11 12.27
CA PRO A 66 -20.70 1.06 11.15
C PRO A 66 -20.87 2.45 10.54
N GLU A 67 -20.84 2.53 9.21
CA GLU A 67 -20.91 3.79 8.47
C GLU A 67 -22.15 4.62 8.82
N GLU A 68 -23.26 3.95 9.16
CA GLU A 68 -24.53 4.58 9.54
C GLU A 68 -24.45 5.39 10.85
N ASP A 69 -23.51 5.05 11.74
CA ASP A 69 -23.30 5.73 13.02
C ASP A 69 -22.19 6.80 12.96
N ILE A 70 -21.56 6.97 11.79
CA ILE A 70 -20.48 7.94 11.60
C ILE A 70 -21.06 9.29 11.15
N ASP A 71 -20.99 10.27 12.04
CA ASP A 71 -21.10 11.68 11.64
C ASP A 71 -19.85 12.07 10.84
N ILE A 72 -20.00 12.14 9.52
CA ILE A 72 -18.92 12.46 8.57
C ILE A 72 -18.37 13.86 8.82
N GLU A 73 -19.19 14.84 9.20
CA GLU A 73 -18.73 16.21 9.45
C GLU A 73 -17.84 16.23 10.70
N SER A 74 -18.29 15.58 11.77
CA SER A 74 -17.49 15.39 12.98
C SER A 74 -16.19 14.64 12.71
N LEU A 75 -16.24 13.57 11.91
CA LEU A 75 -15.06 12.78 11.56
C LEU A 75 -14.06 13.58 10.71
N TRP A 76 -14.53 14.46 9.83
CA TRP A 76 -13.67 15.36 9.04
C TRP A 76 -13.05 16.48 9.86
N GLU A 77 -13.73 16.95 10.90
CA GLU A 77 -13.15 17.89 11.87
C GLU A 77 -12.06 17.22 12.71
N GLU A 78 -12.28 15.97 13.13
CA GLU A 78 -11.31 15.18 13.91
C GLU A 78 -10.12 14.72 13.04
N PHE A 79 -10.38 14.32 11.79
CA PHE A 79 -9.39 13.79 10.85
C PHE A 79 -9.46 14.50 9.49
N PRO A 80 -8.85 15.70 9.37
CA PRO A 80 -8.87 16.49 8.13
C PRO A 80 -8.36 15.75 6.90
N ILE A 81 -7.43 14.80 7.08
CA ILE A 81 -6.92 13.91 6.02
C ILE A 81 -8.04 13.26 5.18
N LEU A 82 -9.16 12.88 5.79
CA LEU A 82 -10.29 12.25 5.09
C LEU A 82 -11.03 13.25 4.19
N LYS A 83 -11.19 14.48 4.68
CA LYS A 83 -11.79 15.58 3.93
C LYS A 83 -10.89 16.05 2.80
N ASP A 84 -9.59 16.15 3.06
CA ASP A 84 -8.62 16.64 2.09
C ASP A 84 -8.38 15.63 0.96
N ALA A 85 -8.36 14.33 1.29
CA ALA A 85 -8.29 13.26 0.30
C ALA A 85 -9.47 13.25 -0.68
N PHE A 86 -10.58 13.91 -0.33
CA PHE A 86 -11.79 13.94 -1.13
C PHE A 86 -11.60 14.60 -2.51
N VAL A 87 -10.52 15.38 -2.71
CA VAL A 87 -10.14 15.90 -4.05
C VAL A 87 -9.74 14.80 -5.05
N LEU A 88 -9.46 13.59 -4.54
CA LEU A 88 -9.20 12.39 -5.33
C LEU A 88 -10.49 11.68 -5.78
N ASP A 89 -11.67 12.11 -5.31
CA ASP A 89 -12.94 11.49 -5.69
C ASP A 89 -13.30 11.82 -7.15
N MET A 90 -13.34 10.77 -7.98
CA MET A 90 -13.59 10.84 -9.40
C MET A 90 -15.07 11.06 -9.74
N THR A 91 -16.00 10.87 -8.79
CA THR A 91 -17.45 10.95 -9.03
C THR A 91 -17.99 12.38 -8.97
N LYS A 92 -17.24 13.32 -8.40
CA LYS A 92 -17.63 14.73 -8.22
C LYS A 92 -16.97 15.71 -9.18
N GLY A 93 -16.14 15.22 -10.11
CA GLY A 93 -15.58 16.02 -11.19
C GLY A 93 -16.63 16.34 -12.24
N THR A 94 -16.91 17.62 -12.48
CA THR A 94 -17.62 18.06 -13.70
C THR A 94 -16.92 17.46 -14.92
N SER A 95 -17.70 16.98 -15.89
CA SER A 95 -17.33 16.02 -16.94
C SER A 95 -16.21 16.42 -17.92
N ARG A 96 -15.39 17.43 -17.63
CA ARG A 96 -14.18 17.80 -18.38
C ARG A 96 -12.86 17.41 -17.70
N SER A 97 -12.80 17.25 -16.37
CA SER A 97 -11.53 16.86 -15.70
C SER A 97 -11.26 15.35 -15.74
N ILE A 98 -12.32 14.54 -15.73
CA ILE A 98 -12.25 13.07 -15.74
C ILE A 98 -11.61 12.55 -17.04
N PHE A 99 -11.79 13.24 -18.18
CA PHE A 99 -11.20 12.86 -19.47
C PHE A 99 -9.75 13.31 -19.66
N ASN A 100 -9.25 14.23 -18.82
CA ASN A 100 -7.87 14.73 -18.88
C ASN A 100 -6.97 14.13 -17.80
N ARG A 101 -7.51 13.41 -16.81
CA ARG A 101 -6.69 12.65 -15.85
C ARG A 101 -6.07 11.45 -16.56
N THR A 102 -4.75 11.32 -16.47
CA THR A 102 -4.02 10.18 -17.02
C THR A 102 -4.47 8.91 -16.29
N SER A 103 -4.38 7.71 -16.90
CA SER A 103 -4.82 6.42 -16.30
C SER A 103 -4.05 6.00 -15.03
N ASP A 104 -3.23 6.90 -14.52
CA ASP A 104 -2.09 6.71 -13.65
C ASP A 104 -2.22 7.51 -12.34
N THR A 105 -3.24 8.37 -12.25
CA THR A 105 -3.52 9.23 -11.10
C THR A 105 -4.06 8.44 -9.91
N ILE A 106 -3.72 8.86 -8.69
CA ILE A 106 -4.31 8.29 -7.49
C ILE A 106 -5.79 8.65 -7.40
N THR A 107 -6.63 7.66 -7.08
CA THR A 107 -8.06 7.87 -6.83
C THR A 107 -8.40 7.74 -5.35
N TYR A 108 -9.55 8.27 -4.95
CA TYR A 108 -10.06 8.10 -3.60
C TYR A 108 -10.18 6.62 -3.19
N THR A 109 -10.53 5.73 -4.13
CA THR A 109 -10.55 4.28 -3.88
C THR A 109 -9.17 3.73 -3.51
N GLN A 110 -8.11 4.20 -4.17
CA GLN A 110 -6.74 3.76 -3.85
C GLN A 110 -6.30 4.26 -2.48
N PHE A 111 -6.70 5.48 -2.11
CA PHE A 111 -6.51 6.01 -0.76
C PHE A 111 -7.30 5.19 0.28
N GLY A 112 -8.56 4.84 0.02
CA GLY A 112 -9.35 3.97 0.89
C GLY A 112 -8.70 2.61 1.13
N ASN A 113 -8.20 1.97 0.07
CA ASN A 113 -7.44 0.72 0.21
C ASN A 113 -6.15 0.89 1.02
N PHE A 114 -5.47 2.03 0.90
CA PHE A 114 -4.31 2.35 1.72
C PHE A 114 -4.69 2.49 3.20
N LEU A 115 -5.83 3.11 3.53
CA LEU A 115 -6.37 3.10 4.89
C LEU A 115 -6.63 1.68 5.39
N SER A 116 -7.30 0.85 4.58
CA SER A 116 -7.56 -0.55 4.89
C SER A 116 -6.30 -1.37 5.16
N PHE A 117 -5.23 -1.13 4.39
CA PHE A 117 -3.93 -1.75 4.64
C PHE A 117 -3.37 -1.36 6.00
N ASN A 118 -3.39 -0.06 6.35
CA ASN A 118 -2.90 0.42 7.65
C ASN A 118 -3.72 -0.11 8.84
N ILE A 119 -5.05 -0.26 8.68
CA ILE A 119 -5.91 -0.97 9.66
C ILE A 119 -5.42 -2.40 9.85
N GLY A 120 -5.11 -3.10 8.74
CA GLY A 120 -4.54 -4.45 8.79
C GLY A 120 -3.21 -4.51 9.53
N ILE A 121 -2.30 -3.56 9.26
CA ILE A 121 -1.01 -3.44 9.98
C ILE A 121 -1.25 -3.29 11.48
N LEU A 122 -2.07 -2.34 11.90
CA LEU A 122 -2.38 -2.12 13.32
C LEU A 122 -3.01 -3.37 13.96
N SER A 123 -3.90 -4.03 13.23
CA SER A 123 -4.62 -5.23 13.71
C SER A 123 -3.72 -6.43 13.96
N ILE A 124 -2.61 -6.60 13.23
CA ILE A 124 -1.66 -7.69 13.48
C ILE A 124 -0.69 -7.40 14.62
N LYS A 125 -0.54 -6.14 15.03
CA LYS A 125 0.43 -5.71 16.06
C LYS A 125 -0.18 -5.57 17.45
N GLU A 126 -1.48 -5.36 17.55
CA GLU A 126 -2.16 -5.26 18.84
C GLU A 126 -2.95 -6.52 19.22
N LYS A 127 -3.12 -6.68 20.53
CA LYS A 127 -3.83 -7.81 21.16
C LYS A 127 -5.32 -7.55 21.34
N ASP A 128 -5.77 -6.29 21.21
CA ASP A 128 -7.17 -5.88 21.42
C ASP A 128 -7.71 -5.19 20.15
N PRO A 129 -8.94 -5.46 19.69
CA PRO A 129 -9.45 -4.98 18.41
C PRO A 129 -10.09 -3.57 18.46
N LEU A 130 -9.96 -2.85 19.58
CA LEU A 130 -10.59 -1.55 19.82
C LEU A 130 -9.55 -0.43 19.66
N TYR A 131 -9.14 -0.16 18.42
CA TYR A 131 -8.33 1.02 18.17
C TYR A 131 -9.18 2.29 18.23
N SER A 132 -8.61 3.33 18.84
CA SER A 132 -9.12 4.69 18.67
C SER A 132 -8.97 5.09 17.20
N ARG A 133 -9.99 5.77 16.67
CA ARG A 133 -9.99 6.34 15.31
C ARG A 133 -8.69 7.13 15.05
N GLU A 134 -8.18 7.78 16.08
CA GLU A 134 -6.91 8.51 16.08
C GLU A 134 -5.74 7.72 15.49
N ARG A 135 -5.45 6.50 15.98
CA ARG A 135 -4.32 5.72 15.48
C ARG A 135 -4.50 5.29 14.03
N ILE A 136 -5.75 4.97 13.67
CA ILE A 136 -6.10 4.49 12.33
C ILE A 136 -5.91 5.58 11.27
N TYR A 137 -6.23 6.84 11.59
CA TYR A 137 -6.11 7.94 10.65
C TYR A 137 -4.76 8.66 10.75
N ASN A 138 -4.06 8.59 11.89
CA ASN A 138 -2.71 9.16 12.04
C ASN A 138 -1.62 8.32 11.36
N LEU A 139 -1.68 6.98 11.42
CA LEU A 139 -0.67 6.14 10.78
C LEU A 139 -0.57 6.37 9.25
N PRO A 140 -1.67 6.41 8.49
CA PRO A 140 -1.66 6.77 7.07
C PRO A 140 -0.99 8.12 6.80
N ASN A 141 -1.31 9.17 7.59
CA ASN A 141 -0.68 10.48 7.46
C ASN A 141 0.84 10.37 7.66
N LYS A 142 1.26 9.75 8.78
CA LYS A 142 2.66 9.51 9.15
C LYS A 142 3.41 8.77 8.03
N VAL A 143 2.83 7.70 7.49
CA VAL A 143 3.44 6.90 6.43
C VAL A 143 3.52 7.66 5.11
N MET A 144 2.50 8.42 4.71
CA MET A 144 2.54 9.18 3.45
C MET A 144 3.60 10.28 3.46
N VAL A 145 3.81 10.92 4.61
CA VAL A 145 4.78 12.03 4.76
C VAL A 145 6.20 11.50 4.93
N LEU A 146 6.39 10.49 5.78
CA LEU A 146 7.73 10.04 6.17
C LEU A 146 8.24 8.85 5.36
N LEU A 147 7.35 8.03 4.79
CA LEU A 147 7.68 6.83 4.03
C LEU A 147 8.55 5.88 4.83
N ASP A 148 9.71 5.45 4.31
CA ASP A 148 10.63 4.53 5.00
C ASP A 148 11.27 5.12 6.27
N GLU A 149 10.97 6.38 6.60
CA GLU A 149 11.38 7.07 7.82
C GLU A 149 10.24 7.26 8.82
N PHE A 150 9.10 6.57 8.66
CA PHE A 150 7.95 6.73 9.56
C PHE A 150 8.27 6.46 11.03
N ASP A 151 9.21 5.57 11.31
CA ASP A 151 9.66 5.21 12.67
C ASP A 151 10.59 6.25 13.32
N LYS A 152 10.95 7.33 12.60
CA LYS A 152 11.82 8.37 13.14
C LYS A 152 10.99 9.40 13.91
N ASP A 153 11.59 9.92 14.98
CA ASP A 153 11.05 11.05 15.74
C ASP A 153 11.35 12.37 14.99
N VAL A 154 10.45 12.72 14.08
CA VAL A 154 10.52 13.93 13.25
C VAL A 154 9.18 14.65 13.25
N SER A 155 9.22 15.98 13.12
CA SER A 155 8.01 16.80 13.04
C SER A 155 7.17 16.36 11.83
N LEU A 156 5.92 16.00 12.10
CA LEU A 156 4.96 15.61 11.07
C LEU A 156 4.23 16.84 10.54
N ASP A 157 4.54 17.20 9.30
CA ASP A 157 3.62 18.04 8.53
C ASP A 157 2.33 17.24 8.29
N THR A 158 1.18 17.88 8.45
CA THR A 158 -0.11 17.24 8.16
C THR A 158 -0.33 17.24 6.66
N VAL A 159 -0.71 16.11 6.06
CA VAL A 159 -1.14 16.14 4.66
C VAL A 159 -2.38 17.02 4.55
N ASP A 160 -2.35 17.92 3.57
CA ASP A 160 -3.43 18.86 3.29
C ASP A 160 -3.99 18.66 1.88
N VAL A 161 -4.95 19.49 1.50
CA VAL A 161 -5.56 19.46 0.17
C VAL A 161 -4.53 19.61 -0.98
N ASP A 162 -3.46 20.38 -0.76
CA ASP A 162 -2.43 20.62 -1.79
C ASP A 162 -1.48 19.43 -1.93
N PHE A 163 -1.23 18.70 -0.84
CA PHE A 163 -0.58 17.39 -0.88
C PHE A 163 -1.38 16.41 -1.75
N PHE A 164 -2.69 16.28 -1.53
CA PHE A 164 -3.52 15.37 -2.34
C PHE A 164 -3.65 15.80 -3.80
N ARG A 165 -3.72 17.11 -4.08
CA ARG A 165 -3.61 17.62 -5.46
C ARG A 165 -2.27 17.28 -6.10
N SER A 166 -1.20 17.31 -5.32
CA SER A 166 0.13 16.92 -5.79
C SER A 166 0.17 15.44 -6.15
N LEU A 167 -0.41 14.56 -5.31
CA LEU A 167 -0.54 13.13 -5.61
C LEU A 167 -1.30 12.87 -6.92
N ASP A 168 -2.40 13.58 -7.15
CA ASP A 168 -3.19 13.47 -8.39
C ASP A 168 -2.43 13.95 -9.64
N ALA A 169 -1.48 14.87 -9.48
CA ALA A 169 -0.73 15.46 -10.59
C ALA A 169 0.53 14.68 -10.97
N VAL A 170 0.95 13.69 -10.17
CA VAL A 170 2.16 12.91 -10.47
C VAL A 170 1.90 11.89 -11.58
N GLU A 171 2.85 11.81 -12.52
CA GLU A 171 2.80 10.87 -13.63
C GLU A 171 3.93 9.84 -13.55
N TRP A 172 3.75 8.72 -14.25
CA TRP A 172 4.79 7.70 -14.32
C TRP A 172 5.87 8.04 -15.35
N ASN A 173 7.13 7.89 -14.94
CA ASN A 173 8.16 7.53 -15.90
C ASN A 173 7.82 6.18 -16.54
N LYS A 174 7.86 6.10 -17.88
CA LYS A 174 7.45 4.90 -18.63
C LYS A 174 8.26 3.66 -18.23
N ASP A 175 9.54 3.80 -17.92
CA ASP A 175 10.39 2.67 -17.59
C ASP A 175 10.31 2.28 -16.11
N ALA A 176 10.15 3.25 -15.20
CA ALA A 176 9.80 2.98 -13.80
C ALA A 176 8.46 2.22 -13.71
N LYS A 177 7.45 2.62 -14.49
CA LYS A 177 6.17 1.91 -14.59
C LYS A 177 6.32 0.49 -15.09
N LYS A 178 7.20 0.25 -16.08
CA LYS A 178 7.49 -1.10 -16.57
C LYS A 178 8.19 -1.95 -15.51
N LEU A 179 9.08 -1.36 -14.72
CA LEU A 179 9.71 -2.06 -13.59
C LEU A 179 8.64 -2.41 -12.54
N PHE A 180 7.84 -1.44 -12.10
CA PHE A 180 6.76 -1.66 -11.15
C PHE A 180 5.81 -2.78 -11.59
N LYS A 181 5.35 -2.73 -12.85
CA LYS A 181 4.51 -3.78 -13.48
C LYS A 181 5.17 -5.16 -13.56
N LYS A 182 6.49 -5.27 -13.37
CA LYS A 182 7.22 -6.54 -13.31
C LYS A 182 7.43 -7.03 -11.88
N ILE A 183 7.65 -6.12 -10.92
CA ILE A 183 7.84 -6.48 -9.52
C ILE A 183 6.51 -6.88 -8.87
N VAL A 184 5.45 -6.07 -9.07
CA VAL A 184 4.14 -6.29 -8.43
C VAL A 184 3.59 -7.70 -8.66
N PRO A 185 3.60 -8.27 -9.88
CA PRO A 185 3.13 -9.65 -10.07
C PRO A 185 3.93 -10.68 -9.26
N ILE A 186 5.25 -10.54 -9.11
CA ILE A 186 6.05 -11.47 -8.29
C ILE A 186 5.64 -11.35 -6.82
N PHE A 187 5.43 -10.13 -6.35
CA PHE A 187 4.97 -9.86 -5.00
C PHE A 187 3.56 -10.44 -4.75
N LEU A 188 2.64 -10.31 -5.70
CA LEU A 188 1.29 -10.89 -5.60
C LEU A 188 1.30 -12.41 -5.72
N ASP A 189 2.19 -12.98 -6.55
CA ASP A 189 2.39 -14.43 -6.62
C ASP A 189 2.82 -14.98 -5.23
N ILE A 190 3.67 -14.26 -4.48
CA ILE A 190 4.02 -14.64 -3.09
C ILE A 190 2.79 -14.61 -2.18
N ALA A 191 1.94 -13.58 -2.30
CA ALA A 191 0.72 -13.51 -1.53
C ALA A 191 -0.22 -14.69 -1.87
N ASP A 192 -0.36 -15.05 -3.15
CA ASP A 192 -1.14 -16.21 -3.63
C ASP A 192 -0.67 -17.53 -3.01
N LEU A 193 0.65 -17.75 -2.92
CA LEU A 193 1.24 -18.92 -2.27
C LEU A 193 0.77 -19.12 -0.82
N ILE A 194 0.53 -18.02 -0.10
CA ILE A 194 0.19 -18.03 1.33
C ILE A 194 -1.27 -18.46 1.55
N ILE A 195 -2.12 -18.21 0.55
CA ILE A 195 -3.58 -18.23 0.65
C ILE A 195 -4.22 -19.19 -0.34
N ALA A 196 -3.48 -20.18 -0.85
CA ALA A 196 -3.92 -21.20 -1.82
C ALA A 196 -5.23 -21.98 -1.45
N THR A 197 -5.88 -21.65 -0.33
CA THR A 197 -7.14 -22.18 0.18
C THR A 197 -8.25 -21.13 0.40
N LEU A 198 -8.04 -19.84 0.11
CA LEU A 198 -9.06 -18.77 0.28
C LEU A 198 -9.97 -18.62 -0.95
N PHE A 199 -11.17 -18.07 -0.74
CA PHE A 199 -12.17 -17.80 -1.78
C PHE A 199 -11.73 -16.69 -2.75
N SER A 200 -12.14 -16.76 -4.02
CA SER A 200 -11.70 -15.87 -5.11
C SER A 200 -11.87 -14.37 -4.84
N ASP A 201 -12.97 -13.97 -4.20
CA ASP A 201 -13.32 -12.56 -4.09
C ASP A 201 -12.44 -11.87 -3.02
N ILE A 202 -12.16 -12.59 -1.94
CA ILE A 202 -11.21 -12.18 -0.88
C ILE A 202 -9.80 -12.00 -1.45
N LEU A 203 -9.40 -12.88 -2.38
CA LEU A 203 -8.10 -12.77 -3.07
C LEU A 203 -8.02 -11.48 -3.89
N SER A 204 -9.09 -11.16 -4.62
CA SER A 204 -9.16 -9.95 -5.46
C SER A 204 -9.00 -8.68 -4.62
N ASP A 205 -9.74 -8.57 -3.52
CA ASP A 205 -9.71 -7.38 -2.66
C ASP A 205 -8.35 -7.18 -1.98
N MET A 206 -7.72 -8.26 -1.51
CA MET A 206 -6.39 -8.21 -0.92
C MET A 206 -5.31 -7.83 -1.96
N PHE A 207 -5.35 -8.41 -3.17
CA PHE A 207 -4.43 -8.05 -4.24
C PHE A 207 -4.60 -6.60 -4.68
N ALA A 208 -5.85 -6.13 -4.78
CA ALA A 208 -6.15 -4.74 -5.04
C ALA A 208 -5.55 -3.86 -3.93
N THR A 209 -5.74 -4.22 -2.66
CA THR A 209 -5.22 -3.49 -1.50
C THR A 209 -3.70 -3.36 -1.55
N TYR A 210 -2.95 -4.44 -1.76
CA TYR A 210 -1.49 -4.36 -1.81
C TYR A 210 -0.98 -3.58 -3.02
N ARG A 211 -1.56 -3.80 -4.20
CA ARG A 211 -1.15 -3.08 -5.41
C ARG A 211 -1.39 -1.58 -5.29
N THR A 212 -2.55 -1.20 -4.75
CA THR A 212 -2.92 0.21 -4.57
C THR A 212 -2.11 0.87 -3.47
N THR A 213 -1.86 0.18 -2.35
CA THR A 213 -0.94 0.62 -1.29
C THR A 213 0.44 0.93 -1.86
N LEU A 214 1.03 0.02 -2.64
CA LEU A 214 2.33 0.27 -3.28
C LEU A 214 2.26 1.48 -4.22
N THR A 215 1.18 1.63 -5.00
CA THR A 215 0.99 2.79 -5.89
C THR A 215 0.93 4.11 -5.12
N VAL A 216 0.19 4.13 -3.99
CA VAL A 216 0.13 5.28 -3.08
C VAL A 216 1.52 5.64 -2.58
N LEU A 217 2.26 4.65 -2.06
CA LEU A 217 3.62 4.87 -1.54
C LEU A 217 4.60 5.39 -2.60
N VAL A 218 4.55 4.89 -3.85
CA VAL A 218 5.40 5.40 -4.94
C VAL A 218 5.08 6.88 -5.21
N THR A 219 3.80 7.22 -5.25
CA THR A 219 3.36 8.59 -5.55
C THR A 219 3.73 9.54 -4.41
N CYS A 220 3.54 9.12 -3.15
CA CYS A 220 3.98 9.86 -1.98
C CYS A 220 5.51 10.07 -1.99
N SER A 221 6.29 9.09 -2.44
CA SER A 221 7.75 9.23 -2.60
C SER A 221 8.13 10.31 -3.61
N ALA A 222 7.42 10.38 -4.74
CA ALA A 222 7.65 11.42 -5.72
C ALA A 222 7.29 12.80 -5.16
N VAL A 223 6.13 12.93 -4.49
CA VAL A 223 5.67 14.19 -3.87
C VAL A 223 6.60 14.65 -2.75
N LYS A 224 7.02 13.76 -1.84
CA LYS A 224 7.99 14.06 -0.75
C LYS A 224 9.29 14.67 -1.31
N ASN A 225 9.71 14.23 -2.49
CA ASN A 225 10.90 14.72 -3.18
C ASN A 225 10.62 15.91 -4.13
N ASN A 226 9.44 16.54 -4.05
CA ASN A 226 9.01 17.64 -4.91
C ASN A 226 9.04 17.32 -6.42
N ARG A 227 8.72 16.07 -6.77
CA ARG A 227 8.73 15.60 -8.17
C ARG A 227 7.32 15.33 -8.67
N ARG A 228 7.13 15.61 -9.97
CA ARG A 228 5.90 15.29 -10.72
C ARG A 228 6.01 14.00 -11.52
N ILE A 229 7.19 13.37 -11.54
CA ILE A 229 7.44 12.13 -12.27
C ILE A 229 7.93 11.09 -11.28
N MET A 230 7.22 9.96 -11.21
CA MET A 230 7.65 8.77 -10.46
C MET A 230 8.76 8.06 -11.23
N GLU A 231 9.92 7.95 -10.60
CA GLU A 231 11.12 7.29 -11.11
C GLU A 231 11.36 5.95 -10.41
N TYR A 232 12.51 5.31 -10.67
CA TYR A 232 12.83 4.01 -10.10
C TYR A 232 12.98 4.06 -8.58
N GLU A 233 13.62 5.09 -8.04
CA GLU A 233 13.85 5.26 -6.61
C GLU A 233 12.55 5.36 -5.81
N ASP A 234 11.47 5.91 -6.41
CA ASP A 234 10.15 5.94 -5.78
C ASP A 234 9.55 4.53 -5.66
N VAL A 235 9.74 3.71 -6.69
CA VAL A 235 9.38 2.28 -6.66
C VAL A 235 10.12 1.55 -5.55
N ILE A 236 11.44 1.78 -5.45
CA ILE A 236 12.27 1.14 -4.43
C ILE A 236 11.89 1.61 -3.02
N CYS A 237 11.67 2.91 -2.83
CA CYS A 237 11.21 3.49 -1.56
C CYS A 237 9.88 2.85 -1.14
N ALA A 238 8.89 2.78 -2.03
CA ALA A 238 7.59 2.20 -1.74
C ALA A 238 7.67 0.75 -1.23
N PHE A 239 8.46 -0.10 -1.89
CA PHE A 239 8.64 -1.48 -1.43
C PHE A 239 9.36 -1.53 -0.07
N LYS A 240 10.38 -0.71 0.15
CA LYS A 240 11.07 -0.63 1.44
C LYS A 240 10.12 -0.19 2.57
N THR A 241 9.33 0.86 2.34
CA THR A 241 8.31 1.32 3.30
C THR A 241 7.30 0.21 3.58
N PHE A 242 6.80 -0.47 2.55
CA PHE A 242 5.87 -1.57 2.71
C PHE A 242 6.45 -2.68 3.59
N PHE A 243 7.67 -3.16 3.31
CA PHE A 243 8.30 -4.20 4.13
C PHE A 243 8.54 -3.75 5.56
N LYS A 244 8.94 -2.48 5.73
CA LYS A 244 9.16 -1.90 7.05
C LYS A 244 7.87 -1.84 7.88
N LEU A 245 6.73 -1.49 7.28
CA LEU A 245 5.42 -1.51 7.96
C LEU A 245 5.04 -2.92 8.44
N ILE A 246 5.31 -3.94 7.61
CA ILE A 246 5.06 -5.33 7.97
C ILE A 246 5.91 -5.76 9.17
N ASP A 247 7.18 -5.35 9.19
CA ASP A 247 8.15 -5.77 10.20
C ASP A 247 8.13 -4.90 11.47
N ALA A 248 7.58 -3.68 11.41
CA ALA A 248 7.54 -2.72 12.51
C ALA A 248 6.86 -3.22 13.78
N ASP A 249 7.35 -2.77 14.93
CA ASP A 249 6.68 -2.95 16.22
C ASP A 249 5.63 -1.86 16.43
N ILE A 250 4.68 -2.09 17.34
CA ILE A 250 3.61 -1.10 17.60
C ILE A 250 4.16 0.27 18.00
N ASN A 251 5.31 0.31 18.69
CA ASN A 251 5.96 1.54 19.12
C ASN A 251 6.50 2.37 17.95
N ASP A 252 6.79 1.75 16.80
CA ASP A 252 7.25 2.47 15.60
C ASP A 252 6.06 3.12 14.86
N LEU A 253 4.85 2.60 15.10
CA LEU A 253 3.62 3.00 14.41
C LEU A 253 2.86 4.12 15.13
N ILE A 254 3.04 4.24 16.45
CA ILE A 254 2.40 5.25 17.30
C ILE A 254 3.16 6.57 17.37
#